data_AF-A0A2D8JZA7-F1
#
_entry.id   AF-A0A2D8JZA7-F1
#
_cell.length_a   1.000
_cell.length_b   1.000
_cell.length_c   1.000
_cell.angle_alpha   90.00
_cell.angle_beta   90.00
_cell.angle_gamma   90.00
#
_symmetry.space_group_name_H-M   'P 1'
#
loop_
_entity.id
_entity.type
_entity.pdbx_description
1 polymer ?
#
loop_
_entity_poly.entity_id
_entity_poly.type
_entity_poly.pdbx_seq_one_letter_code
_entity_poly.pdbx_strand_id
1 'polypeptide(L)'
;MMSAMDLTAREAAALLHFYADAGVDVFVEDEALDLTARAETPAPPQTRPSREERKEQPAASAARPAAARPAIGTTTIPDDKAVSDAQFAAESARSLGELKTVLDGFAGCNLKHNARSTITLDAMPESGILAICGFPTGDDDRNGEPLAGRAGSLFERMLAAIGLSRDDVAVTTALPWRTPGDRSPTQSEVDICRPFLKRQIALAEPRHLLVLGNFGSRMLIDADKTVFNLRGEWHPVNVDSHAVEALVTFSPTELLAAPANKKPAWHDLLLFRSRLG
;
A
#
# COMPACT_ATOMS: atom_id res chain seq x y z
N MET A 1 -4.06 -42.27 6.05
CA MET A 1 -3.36 -41.08 6.54
C MET A 1 -2.82 -41.44 7.91
N MET A 2 -1.50 -41.45 8.12
CA MET A 2 -0.94 -41.74 9.45
C MET A 2 -1.41 -40.67 10.42
N SER A 3 -1.97 -41.06 11.56
CA SER A 3 -2.35 -40.11 12.60
C SER A 3 -1.09 -39.62 13.30
N ALA A 4 -1.08 -38.35 13.75
CA ALA A 4 0.02 -37.83 14.56
C ALA A 4 0.26 -38.64 15.85
N MET A 5 -0.77 -39.36 16.31
CA MET A 5 -0.73 -40.26 17.47
C MET A 5 0.04 -41.56 17.22
N ASP A 6 0.36 -41.89 15.97
CA ASP A 6 1.05 -43.13 15.58
C ASP A 6 2.58 -42.94 15.42
N LEU A 7 3.08 -41.71 15.58
CA LEU A 7 4.50 -41.37 15.40
C LEU A 7 5.29 -41.62 16.69
N THR A 8 6.48 -42.21 16.55
CA THR A 8 7.44 -42.21 17.65
C THR A 8 7.98 -40.78 17.88
N ALA A 9 8.46 -40.49 19.09
CA ALA A 9 8.99 -39.16 19.43
C ALA A 9 10.10 -38.68 18.47
N ARG A 10 10.92 -39.62 17.95
CA ARG A 10 11.97 -39.32 16.97
C ARG A 10 11.39 -38.95 15.60
N GLU A 11 10.34 -39.62 15.16
CA GLU A 11 9.68 -39.33 13.88
C GLU A 11 8.90 -38.02 13.94
N ALA A 12 8.24 -37.74 15.08
CA ALA A 12 7.59 -36.45 15.33
C ALA A 12 8.61 -35.30 15.29
N ALA A 13 9.77 -35.46 15.93
CA ALA A 13 10.84 -34.46 15.91
C ALA A 13 11.40 -34.22 14.50
N ALA A 14 11.62 -35.28 13.72
CA ALA A 14 12.08 -35.16 12.33
C ALA A 14 11.06 -34.43 11.45
N LEU A 15 9.77 -34.70 11.65
CA LEU A 15 8.68 -34.05 10.92
C LEU A 15 8.58 -32.56 11.27
N LEU A 16 8.72 -32.20 12.56
CA LEU A 16 8.74 -30.80 13.00
C LEU A 16 9.95 -30.04 12.42
N HIS A 17 11.12 -30.67 12.37
CA HIS A 17 12.29 -30.09 11.73
C HIS A 17 12.08 -29.83 10.23
N PHE A 18 11.48 -30.80 9.52
CA PHE A 18 11.14 -30.62 8.11
C PHE A 18 10.21 -29.42 7.89
N TYR A 19 9.17 -29.25 8.72
CA TYR A 19 8.27 -28.09 8.59
C TYR A 19 8.94 -26.77 8.93
N ALA A 20 9.83 -26.75 9.94
CA ALA A 20 10.62 -25.57 10.25
C ALA A 20 11.54 -25.16 9.09
N ASP A 21 12.21 -26.13 8.45
CA ASP A 21 13.06 -25.89 7.28
C ASP A 21 12.26 -25.44 6.05
N ALA A 22 11.00 -25.89 5.94
CA ALA A 22 10.05 -25.45 4.92
C ALA A 22 9.46 -24.05 5.19
N GLY A 23 9.87 -23.39 6.28
CA GLY A 23 9.43 -22.03 6.64
C GLY A 23 8.06 -21.97 7.32
N VAL A 24 7.54 -23.09 7.82
CA VAL A 24 6.33 -23.12 8.64
C VAL A 24 6.68 -22.66 10.05
N ASP A 25 6.23 -21.47 10.42
CA ASP A 25 6.51 -20.81 11.70
C ASP A 25 5.28 -20.71 12.62
N VAL A 26 4.09 -21.03 12.10
CA VAL A 26 2.83 -21.05 12.85
C VAL A 26 2.03 -22.31 12.52
N PHE A 27 1.52 -22.97 13.56
CA PHE A 27 0.50 -24.02 13.42
C PHE A 27 -0.87 -23.41 13.69
N VAL A 28 -1.81 -23.64 12.78
CA VAL A 28 -3.20 -23.19 12.91
C VAL A 28 -4.05 -24.44 13.12
N GLU A 29 -4.83 -24.45 14.20
CA GLU A 29 -5.87 -25.46 14.44
C GLU A 29 -7.19 -24.98 13.80
N ASP A 30 -8.08 -25.91 13.48
CA ASP A 30 -9.41 -25.58 12.93
C ASP A 30 -10.27 -24.77 13.93
N GLU A 31 -9.97 -24.88 15.22
CA GLU A 31 -10.66 -24.16 16.29
C GLU A 31 -9.82 -22.98 16.79
N ALA A 32 -10.46 -21.83 17.01
CA ALA A 32 -9.79 -20.63 17.48
C ALA A 32 -9.36 -20.78 18.96
N LEU A 33 -8.05 -20.65 19.22
CA LEU A 33 -7.51 -20.65 20.58
C LEU A 33 -7.73 -19.30 21.27
N ASP A 34 -8.45 -19.30 22.40
CA ASP A 34 -8.55 -18.15 23.30
C ASP A 34 -7.28 -18.04 24.17
N LEU A 35 -6.35 -17.18 23.72
CA LEU A 35 -5.10 -16.91 24.43
C LEU A 35 -5.29 -16.05 25.68
N THR A 36 -6.44 -15.40 25.85
CA THR A 36 -6.72 -14.52 27.00
C THR A 36 -7.11 -15.31 28.24
N ALA A 37 -7.75 -16.47 28.07
CA ALA A 37 -8.08 -17.39 29.15
C ALA A 37 -6.85 -18.11 29.75
N ARG A 38 -5.76 -18.26 28.97
CA ARG A 38 -4.52 -18.92 29.44
C ARG A 38 -3.68 -18.08 30.40
N ALA A 39 -3.93 -16.77 30.49
CA ALA A 39 -3.21 -15.87 31.37
C ALA A 39 -3.66 -15.97 32.85
N GLU A 40 -4.69 -16.77 33.17
CA GLU A 40 -5.27 -16.85 34.52
C GLU A 40 -4.64 -17.91 35.44
N THR A 41 -3.58 -18.61 35.03
CA THR A 41 -2.88 -19.51 35.98
C THR A 41 -1.94 -18.68 36.87
N PRO A 42 -2.12 -18.65 38.21
CA PRO A 42 -1.26 -17.88 39.10
C PRO A 42 0.16 -18.43 39.04
N ALA A 43 1.13 -17.57 38.74
CA ALA A 43 2.54 -17.92 38.83
C ALA A 43 2.91 -18.27 40.29
N PRO A 44 3.68 -19.35 40.55
CA PRO A 44 4.15 -19.66 41.89
C PRO A 44 5.07 -18.55 42.44
N PRO A 45 5.11 -18.33 43.76
CA PRO A 45 5.84 -17.23 44.36
C PRO A 45 7.35 -17.40 44.12
N GLN A 46 7.94 -16.44 43.40
CA GLN A 46 9.38 -16.37 43.23
C GLN A 46 10.03 -15.83 44.50
N THR A 47 10.82 -16.66 45.16
CA THR A 47 11.75 -16.27 46.22
C THR A 47 12.79 -15.32 45.65
N ARG A 48 12.82 -14.07 46.14
CA ARG A 48 13.88 -13.11 45.81
C ARG A 48 15.20 -13.60 46.42
N PRO A 49 16.28 -13.78 45.64
CA PRO A 49 17.60 -13.94 46.22
C PRO A 49 18.05 -12.62 46.85
N SER A 50 18.71 -12.75 48.00
CA SER A 50 19.29 -11.69 48.80
C SER A 50 20.29 -10.84 47.99
N ARG A 51 20.20 -9.53 48.22
CA ARG A 51 21.05 -8.48 47.65
C ARG A 51 22.48 -8.64 48.15
N GLU A 52 23.35 -9.25 47.35
CA GLU A 52 24.80 -9.13 47.51
C GLU A 52 25.30 -7.86 46.82
N GLU A 53 26.14 -7.13 47.55
CA GLU A 53 26.70 -5.83 47.21
C GLU A 53 27.61 -5.92 45.97
N ARG A 54 27.15 -5.36 44.85
CA ARG A 54 28.01 -5.14 43.68
C ARG A 54 28.56 -3.72 43.74
N LYS A 55 29.86 -3.61 44.04
CA LYS A 55 30.67 -2.40 43.95
C LYS A 55 30.44 -1.68 42.62
N GLU A 56 30.17 -0.37 42.70
CA GLU A 56 30.17 0.55 41.58
C GLU A 56 31.57 0.62 40.93
N GLN A 57 31.59 0.54 39.59
CA GLN A 57 32.75 0.91 38.80
C GLN A 57 32.27 1.75 37.60
N PRO A 58 32.92 2.89 37.29
CA PRO A 58 32.30 3.93 36.47
C PRO A 58 32.27 3.60 34.98
N ALA A 59 31.26 4.16 34.31
CA ALA A 59 30.99 4.04 32.89
C ALA A 59 32.13 4.57 31.99
N ALA A 60 32.47 3.78 30.98
CA ALA A 60 33.16 4.25 29.78
C ALA A 60 32.29 3.88 28.56
N SER A 61 31.74 4.92 27.95
CA SER A 61 30.99 4.88 26.69
C SER A 61 31.93 4.48 25.55
N ALA A 62 31.59 3.41 24.84
CA ALA A 62 32.15 3.11 23.52
C ALA A 62 31.00 2.74 22.58
N ALA A 63 30.57 3.72 21.79
CA ALA A 63 29.64 3.53 20.69
C ALA A 63 30.27 2.56 19.68
N ARG A 64 29.63 1.40 19.46
CA ARG A 64 29.96 0.51 18.35
C ARG A 64 29.35 1.08 17.07
N PRO A 65 30.13 1.24 15.99
CA PRO A 65 29.57 1.68 14.72
C PRO A 65 28.64 0.58 14.18
N ALA A 66 27.43 1.00 13.78
CA ALA A 66 26.49 0.15 13.07
C ALA A 66 27.16 -0.35 11.79
N ALA A 67 27.37 -1.66 11.71
CA ALA A 67 27.85 -2.30 10.50
C ALA A 67 26.82 -2.03 9.38
N ALA A 68 27.28 -1.34 8.34
CA ALA A 68 26.51 -1.13 7.12
C ALA A 68 26.11 -2.48 6.54
N ARG A 69 24.81 -2.69 6.35
CA ARG A 69 24.30 -3.82 5.56
C ARG A 69 24.89 -3.70 4.15
N PRO A 70 25.43 -4.79 3.56
CA PRO A 70 25.87 -4.75 2.18
C PRO A 70 24.66 -4.47 1.28
N ALA A 71 24.78 -3.45 0.44
CA ALA A 71 23.83 -3.16 -0.62
C ALA A 71 23.79 -4.38 -1.56
N ILE A 72 22.66 -5.08 -1.57
CA ILE A 72 22.45 -6.21 -2.47
C ILE A 72 21.97 -5.63 -3.81
N GLY A 73 22.83 -5.75 -4.82
CA GLY A 73 22.45 -5.94 -6.22
C GLY A 73 21.97 -4.72 -6.99
N THR A 74 22.87 -3.78 -7.31
CA THR A 74 22.72 -2.94 -8.50
C THR A 74 22.93 -3.81 -9.74
N THR A 75 21.86 -4.39 -10.28
CA THR A 75 21.83 -4.80 -11.69
C THR A 75 21.69 -3.53 -12.54
N THR A 76 22.83 -3.05 -13.04
CA THR A 76 22.99 -2.02 -14.07
C THR A 76 22.68 -2.69 -15.43
N ILE A 77 21.78 -2.28 -16.34
CA ILE A 77 21.44 -0.98 -17.00
C ILE A 77 20.10 -1.17 -17.80
N PRO A 78 19.20 -0.17 -18.02
CA PRO A 78 18.97 1.06 -17.25
C PRO A 78 17.46 1.31 -16.96
N ASP A 79 17.17 1.68 -15.71
CA ASP A 79 15.87 2.29 -15.37
C ASP A 79 15.54 3.47 -16.30
N ASP A 80 16.55 4.26 -16.71
CA ASP A 80 16.37 5.41 -17.61
C ASP A 80 15.76 5.04 -18.98
N LYS A 81 16.14 3.90 -19.57
CA LYS A 81 15.53 3.47 -20.84
C LYS A 81 14.10 3.00 -20.60
N ALA A 82 13.85 2.23 -19.55
CA ALA A 82 12.50 1.77 -19.23
C ALA A 82 11.55 2.95 -18.94
N VAL A 83 12.05 3.99 -18.26
CA VAL A 83 11.32 5.25 -18.04
C VAL A 83 11.09 5.99 -19.36
N SER A 84 12.09 6.07 -20.24
CA SER A 84 11.93 6.70 -21.56
C SER A 84 10.94 5.96 -22.45
N ASP A 85 11.00 4.63 -22.48
CA ASP A 85 10.08 3.76 -23.21
C ASP A 85 8.64 3.92 -22.64
N ALA A 86 8.51 4.04 -21.31
CA ALA A 86 7.22 4.30 -20.65
C ALA A 86 6.66 5.68 -21.00
N GLN A 87 7.50 6.72 -21.06
CA GLN A 87 7.09 8.06 -21.50
C GLN A 87 6.58 8.03 -22.94
N PHE A 88 7.36 7.46 -23.87
CA PHE A 88 6.96 7.34 -25.27
C PHE A 88 5.66 6.55 -25.43
N ALA A 89 5.53 5.43 -24.70
CA ALA A 89 4.33 4.61 -24.71
C ALA A 89 3.11 5.38 -24.18
N ALA A 90 3.24 6.06 -23.04
CA ALA A 90 2.16 6.86 -22.45
C ALA A 90 1.72 7.99 -23.40
N GLU A 91 2.66 8.73 -24.00
CA GLU A 91 2.37 9.83 -24.93
C GLU A 91 1.65 9.38 -26.22
N SER A 92 1.83 8.12 -26.62
CA SER A 92 1.17 7.56 -27.80
C SER A 92 -0.34 7.40 -27.63
N ALA A 93 -0.83 7.21 -26.41
CA ALA A 93 -2.24 6.99 -26.12
C ALA A 93 -3.06 8.28 -26.23
N ARG A 94 -4.16 8.26 -26.98
CA ARG A 94 -5.08 9.39 -27.20
C ARG A 94 -6.41 9.26 -26.47
N SER A 95 -6.66 8.14 -25.80
CA SER A 95 -7.85 7.90 -24.98
C SER A 95 -7.52 6.96 -23.81
N LEU A 96 -8.39 6.90 -22.80
CA LEU A 96 -8.24 5.97 -21.67
C LEU A 96 -8.18 4.50 -22.13
N GLY A 97 -8.99 4.12 -23.12
CA GLY A 97 -8.96 2.77 -23.70
C GLY A 97 -7.66 2.46 -24.45
N GLU A 98 -7.10 3.43 -25.16
CA GLU A 98 -5.76 3.29 -25.77
C GLU A 98 -4.68 3.18 -24.70
N LEU A 99 -4.77 3.98 -23.62
CA LEU A 99 -3.82 3.90 -22.51
C LEU A 99 -3.84 2.52 -21.84
N LYS A 100 -5.04 1.95 -21.64
CA LYS A 100 -5.20 0.57 -21.17
C LYS A 100 -4.50 -0.42 -22.09
N THR A 101 -4.71 -0.29 -23.40
CA THR A 101 -4.08 -1.16 -24.41
C THR A 101 -2.54 -1.04 -24.37
N VAL A 102 -2.03 0.18 -24.23
CA VAL A 102 -0.59 0.43 -24.08
C VAL A 102 -0.05 -0.24 -22.82
N LEU A 103 -0.71 -0.08 -21.67
CA LEU A 103 -0.31 -0.74 -20.42
C LEU A 103 -0.33 -2.26 -20.55
N ASP A 104 -1.40 -2.82 -21.12
CA ASP A 104 -1.55 -4.26 -21.38
C ASP A 104 -0.49 -4.80 -22.36
N GLY A 105 0.12 -3.95 -23.19
CA GLY A 105 1.26 -4.28 -24.06
C GLY A 105 2.66 -3.96 -23.50
N PHE A 106 2.77 -3.08 -22.50
CA PHE A 106 4.05 -2.59 -21.99
C PHE A 106 4.87 -3.67 -21.27
N ALA A 107 6.12 -3.93 -21.68
CA ALA A 107 6.96 -4.97 -21.08
C ALA A 107 8.13 -4.40 -20.24
N GLY A 108 8.24 -3.08 -20.11
CA GLY A 108 9.36 -2.42 -19.43
C GLY A 108 9.27 -2.39 -17.90
N CYS A 109 8.21 -2.96 -17.29
CA CYS A 109 8.02 -2.98 -15.83
C CYS A 109 7.88 -4.41 -15.31
N ASN A 110 8.71 -4.77 -14.34
CA ASN A 110 8.71 -6.08 -13.67
C ASN A 110 7.40 -6.38 -12.92
N LEU A 111 6.67 -5.36 -12.46
CA LEU A 111 5.41 -5.53 -11.73
C LEU A 111 4.36 -6.26 -12.57
N LYS A 112 4.31 -5.98 -13.87
CA LYS A 112 3.35 -6.60 -14.77
C LYS A 112 3.47 -8.12 -14.83
N HIS A 113 4.67 -8.67 -14.70
CA HIS A 113 4.86 -10.12 -14.76
C HIS A 113 4.24 -10.87 -13.57
N ASN A 114 4.00 -10.17 -12.46
CA ASN A 114 3.46 -10.76 -11.24
C ASN A 114 2.00 -10.34 -10.97
N ALA A 115 1.52 -9.31 -11.67
CA ALA A 115 0.14 -8.87 -11.57
C ALA A 115 -0.77 -9.75 -12.43
N ARG A 116 -1.94 -10.09 -11.88
CA ARG A 116 -3.01 -10.75 -12.62
C ARG A 116 -3.77 -9.76 -13.49
N SER A 117 -3.93 -8.53 -13.03
CA SER A 117 -4.73 -7.51 -13.70
C SER A 117 -3.98 -6.19 -13.83
N THR A 118 -4.24 -5.49 -14.94
CA THR A 118 -3.86 -4.09 -15.10
C THR A 118 -5.01 -3.21 -14.64
N ILE A 119 -4.80 -2.46 -13.57
CA ILE A 119 -5.75 -1.49 -13.05
C ILE A 119 -5.49 -0.14 -13.70
N THR A 120 -6.52 0.40 -14.32
CA THR A 120 -6.50 1.69 -15.04
C THR A 120 -7.89 2.30 -14.91
N LEU A 121 -8.01 3.56 -15.29
CA LEU A 121 -9.30 4.22 -15.38
C LEU A 121 -9.97 3.90 -16.72
N ASP A 122 -11.21 3.42 -16.69
CA ASP A 122 -11.98 3.14 -17.91
C ASP A 122 -12.74 4.36 -18.43
N ALA A 123 -13.42 5.08 -17.54
CA ALA A 123 -14.24 6.25 -17.87
C ALA A 123 -14.37 7.21 -16.68
N MET A 124 -14.69 8.46 -16.97
CA MET A 124 -15.00 9.48 -15.96
C MET A 124 -16.51 9.67 -15.80
N PRO A 125 -17.01 9.78 -14.56
CA PRO A 125 -18.41 10.16 -14.33
C PRO A 125 -18.66 11.64 -14.61
N GLU A 126 -19.94 12.01 -14.78
CA GLU A 126 -20.40 13.40 -14.97
C GLU A 126 -20.02 14.34 -13.81
N SER A 127 -19.77 13.79 -12.62
CA SER A 127 -19.25 14.54 -11.48
C SER A 127 -17.83 15.07 -11.73
N GLY A 128 -17.06 14.49 -12.65
CA GLY A 128 -15.68 14.87 -12.93
C GLY A 128 -14.72 14.63 -11.75
N ILE A 129 -15.09 13.76 -10.80
CA ILE A 129 -14.25 13.46 -9.62
C ILE A 129 -13.43 12.20 -9.90
N LEU A 130 -12.11 12.31 -9.76
CA LEU A 130 -11.19 11.18 -9.82
C LEU A 130 -10.48 10.99 -8.47
N ALA A 131 -10.66 9.82 -7.85
CA ALA A 131 -9.91 9.41 -6.69
C ALA A 131 -8.72 8.53 -7.07
N ILE A 132 -7.55 8.86 -6.52
CA ILE A 132 -6.30 8.14 -6.76
C ILE A 132 -5.85 7.51 -5.45
N CYS A 133 -5.90 6.19 -5.37
CA CYS A 133 -5.33 5.43 -4.28
C CYS A 133 -3.88 5.03 -4.57
N GLY A 134 -3.22 4.37 -3.62
CA GLY A 134 -1.80 3.99 -3.70
C GLY A 134 -1.50 3.03 -4.85
N PHE A 135 -1.25 1.77 -4.53
CA PHE A 135 -0.97 0.73 -5.52
C PHE A 135 -1.91 -0.45 -5.28
N PRO A 136 -2.18 -1.30 -6.30
CA PRO A 136 -3.09 -2.42 -6.19
C PRO A 136 -2.68 -3.37 -5.08
N THR A 137 -3.66 -3.76 -4.26
CA THR A 137 -3.56 -4.85 -3.27
C THR A 137 -3.87 -6.20 -3.92
N GLY A 138 -3.70 -7.30 -3.17
CA GLY A 138 -4.10 -8.63 -3.62
C GLY A 138 -5.58 -8.79 -3.95
N ASP A 139 -6.47 -8.03 -3.30
CA ASP A 139 -7.90 -8.03 -3.65
C ASP A 139 -8.14 -7.28 -4.96
N ASP A 140 -7.49 -6.12 -5.12
CA ASP A 140 -7.60 -5.30 -6.33
C ASP A 140 -7.13 -6.08 -7.56
N ASP A 141 -5.96 -6.72 -7.46
CA ASP A 141 -5.36 -7.49 -8.55
C ASP A 141 -6.18 -8.72 -8.94
N ARG A 142 -6.81 -9.40 -7.97
CA ARG A 142 -7.70 -10.53 -8.26
C ARG A 142 -8.97 -10.12 -8.98
N ASN A 143 -9.52 -8.97 -8.62
CA ASN A 143 -10.80 -8.49 -9.14
C ASN A 143 -10.64 -7.62 -10.39
N GLY A 144 -9.45 -7.07 -10.61
CA GLY A 144 -9.17 -6.13 -11.70
C GLY A 144 -9.71 -4.73 -11.45
N GLU A 145 -10.05 -4.39 -10.21
CA GLU A 145 -10.70 -3.13 -9.84
C GLU A 145 -10.01 -2.49 -8.62
N PRO A 146 -9.87 -1.16 -8.56
CA PRO A 146 -9.22 -0.48 -7.46
C PRO A 146 -10.12 -0.41 -6.21
N LEU A 147 -9.49 -0.49 -5.03
CA LEU A 147 -10.18 -0.49 -3.74
C LEU A 147 -11.21 -1.63 -3.62
N ALA A 148 -10.88 -2.83 -4.05
CA ALA A 148 -11.64 -4.03 -3.76
C ALA A 148 -11.61 -4.39 -2.25
N GLY A 149 -12.57 -5.21 -1.83
CA GLY A 149 -12.62 -5.76 -0.47
C GLY A 149 -12.98 -4.73 0.60
N ARG A 150 -12.41 -4.88 1.81
CA ARG A 150 -12.78 -4.09 2.99
C ARG A 150 -12.46 -2.59 2.85
N ALA A 151 -11.39 -2.27 2.12
CA ALA A 151 -10.99 -0.89 1.85
C ALA A 151 -12.05 -0.18 0.99
N GLY A 152 -12.56 -0.85 -0.04
CA GLY A 152 -13.69 -0.38 -0.86
C GLY A 152 -14.93 -0.09 -0.06
N SER A 153 -15.37 -1.04 0.77
CA SER A 153 -16.56 -0.84 1.60
C SER A 153 -16.40 0.29 2.63
N LEU A 154 -15.18 0.63 3.04
CA LEU A 154 -14.95 1.83 3.84
C LEU A 154 -14.99 3.09 2.97
N PHE A 155 -14.38 3.06 1.78
CA PHE A 155 -14.42 4.18 0.84
C PHE A 155 -15.85 4.56 0.44
N GLU A 156 -16.71 3.58 0.14
CA GLU A 156 -18.13 3.83 -0.14
C GLU A 156 -18.85 4.53 1.01
N ARG A 157 -18.58 4.11 2.26
CA ARG A 157 -19.13 4.78 3.46
C ARG A 157 -18.57 6.19 3.64
N MET A 158 -17.31 6.43 3.27
CA MET A 158 -16.70 7.76 3.28
C MET A 158 -17.40 8.69 2.28
N LEU A 159 -17.65 8.21 1.06
CA LEU A 159 -18.39 8.95 0.03
C LEU A 159 -19.84 9.22 0.48
N ALA A 160 -20.53 8.20 0.97
CA ALA A 160 -21.91 8.32 1.44
C ALA A 160 -22.06 9.37 2.55
N ALA A 161 -21.07 9.49 3.43
CA ALA A 161 -21.07 10.49 4.50
C ALA A 161 -21.05 11.93 3.97
N ILE A 162 -20.54 12.17 2.75
CA ILE A 162 -20.56 13.47 2.08
C ILE A 162 -21.60 13.57 0.94
N GLY A 163 -22.57 12.64 0.92
CA GLY A 163 -23.64 12.64 -0.06
C GLY A 163 -23.18 12.31 -1.49
N LEU A 164 -22.09 11.55 -1.63
CA LEU A 164 -21.64 10.96 -2.90
C LEU A 164 -21.85 9.44 -2.87
N SER A 165 -22.03 8.86 -4.04
CA SER A 165 -22.06 7.42 -4.28
C SER A 165 -20.78 6.94 -4.98
N ARG A 166 -20.62 5.63 -5.11
CA ARG A 166 -19.48 5.04 -5.86
C ARG A 166 -19.47 5.46 -7.32
N ASP A 167 -20.64 5.72 -7.90
CA ASP A 167 -20.83 6.11 -9.31
C ASP A 167 -20.47 7.58 -9.55
N ASP A 168 -20.50 8.40 -8.49
CA ASP A 168 -20.09 9.81 -8.56
C ASP A 168 -18.56 9.97 -8.55
N VAL A 169 -17.78 8.89 -8.43
CA VAL A 169 -16.32 8.99 -8.29
C VAL A 169 -15.64 7.93 -9.13
N ALA A 170 -14.89 8.36 -10.15
CA ALA A 170 -13.92 7.50 -10.80
C ALA A 170 -12.82 7.16 -9.79
N VAL A 171 -12.34 5.91 -9.78
CA VAL A 171 -11.26 5.48 -8.89
C VAL A 171 -10.20 4.78 -9.71
N THR A 172 -8.94 5.05 -9.40
CA THR A 172 -7.77 4.34 -9.94
C THR A 172 -6.70 4.21 -8.87
N THR A 173 -5.71 3.36 -9.12
CA THR A 173 -4.45 3.31 -8.38
C THR A 173 -3.40 4.19 -9.06
N ALA A 174 -2.41 4.63 -8.29
CA ALA A 174 -1.25 5.37 -8.78
C ALA A 174 -0.26 4.48 -9.56
N LEU A 175 -0.19 3.19 -9.23
CA LEU A 175 0.47 2.16 -10.06
C LEU A 175 -0.58 1.27 -10.71
N PRO A 176 -0.38 0.82 -11.96
CA PRO A 176 -1.33 -0.05 -12.64
C PRO A 176 -1.25 -1.52 -12.22
N TRP A 177 -0.15 -1.94 -11.57
CA TRP A 177 0.12 -3.34 -11.22
C TRP A 177 0.47 -3.51 -9.75
N ARG A 178 0.07 -4.66 -9.20
CA ARG A 178 0.38 -5.07 -7.83
C ARG A 178 1.87 -5.35 -7.64
N THR A 179 2.39 -5.01 -6.46
CA THR A 179 3.73 -5.39 -6.03
C THR A 179 3.73 -6.80 -5.41
N PRO A 180 4.78 -7.61 -5.62
CA PRO A 180 4.88 -8.93 -4.99
C PRO A 180 4.78 -8.85 -3.46
N GLY A 181 3.80 -9.55 -2.89
CA GLY A 181 3.57 -9.56 -1.43
C GLY A 181 3.08 -8.23 -0.85
N ASP A 182 2.49 -7.35 -1.68
CA ASP A 182 1.99 -6.02 -1.28
C ASP A 182 3.05 -5.14 -0.59
N ARG A 183 4.35 -5.38 -0.92
CA ARG A 183 5.44 -4.54 -0.46
C ARG A 183 5.32 -3.13 -1.02
N SER A 184 5.99 -2.18 -0.40
CA SER A 184 6.16 -0.86 -1.01
C SER A 184 6.87 -0.96 -2.37
N PRO A 185 6.40 -0.22 -3.39
CA PRO A 185 7.09 -0.12 -4.68
C PRO A 185 8.50 0.42 -4.54
N THR A 186 9.41 -0.02 -5.41
CA THR A 186 10.75 0.57 -5.52
C THR A 186 10.69 1.90 -6.28
N GLN A 187 11.70 2.75 -6.12
CA GLN A 187 11.74 4.03 -6.83
C GLN A 187 11.70 3.85 -8.36
N SER A 188 12.44 2.87 -8.88
CA SER A 188 12.43 2.49 -10.30
C SER A 188 11.03 2.11 -10.78
N GLU A 189 10.28 1.32 -10.01
CA GLU A 189 8.90 0.95 -10.33
C GLU A 189 7.98 2.18 -10.36
N VAL A 190 8.14 3.10 -9.41
CA VAL A 190 7.40 4.38 -9.39
C VAL A 190 7.72 5.20 -10.62
N ASP A 191 8.99 5.34 -10.98
CA ASP A 191 9.42 6.21 -12.07
C ASP A 191 9.02 5.67 -13.44
N ILE A 192 8.99 4.35 -13.62
CA ILE A 192 8.43 3.70 -14.82
C ILE A 192 6.91 3.90 -14.91
N CYS A 193 6.19 3.85 -13.80
CA CYS A 193 4.72 3.95 -13.80
C CYS A 193 4.20 5.40 -13.83
N ARG A 194 5.01 6.37 -13.40
CA ARG A 194 4.62 7.79 -13.31
C ARG A 194 4.12 8.41 -14.62
N PRO A 195 4.74 8.16 -15.79
CA PRO A 195 4.24 8.67 -17.06
C PRO A 195 2.82 8.21 -17.37
N PHE A 196 2.49 6.95 -17.09
CA PHE A 196 1.15 6.41 -17.31
C PHE A 196 0.11 7.06 -16.40
N LEU A 197 0.41 7.25 -15.11
CA LEU A 197 -0.49 7.95 -14.20
C LEU A 197 -0.74 9.39 -14.65
N LYS A 198 0.32 10.13 -15.02
CA LYS A 198 0.18 11.50 -15.52
C LYS A 198 -0.67 11.54 -16.78
N ARG A 199 -0.40 10.65 -17.74
CA ARG A 199 -1.18 10.55 -18.97
C ARG A 199 -2.64 10.19 -18.69
N GLN A 200 -2.90 9.29 -17.74
CA GLN A 200 -4.25 8.92 -17.35
C GLN A 200 -5.03 10.12 -16.82
N ILE A 201 -4.42 10.91 -15.92
CA ILE A 201 -5.06 12.13 -15.41
C ILE A 201 -5.29 13.13 -16.54
N ALA A 202 -4.33 13.26 -17.47
CA ALA A 202 -4.44 14.16 -18.61
C ALA A 202 -5.61 13.78 -19.53
N LEU A 203 -5.75 12.50 -19.84
CA LEU A 203 -6.82 11.97 -20.69
C LEU A 203 -8.19 11.98 -20.00
N ALA A 204 -8.20 11.88 -18.67
CA ALA A 204 -9.42 11.89 -17.87
C ALA A 204 -10.00 13.31 -17.68
N GLU A 205 -9.16 14.35 -17.77
CA GLU A 205 -9.55 15.75 -17.54
C GLU A 205 -10.46 15.96 -16.30
N PRO A 206 -10.09 15.45 -15.12
CA PRO A 206 -10.96 15.54 -13.95
C PRO A 206 -11.10 17.00 -13.48
N ARG A 207 -12.29 17.34 -12.97
CA ARG A 207 -12.54 18.64 -12.32
C ARG A 207 -11.85 18.73 -10.97
N HIS A 208 -11.85 17.62 -10.22
CA HIS A 208 -11.24 17.53 -8.89
C HIS A 208 -10.57 16.17 -8.68
N LEU A 209 -9.44 16.19 -7.99
CA LEU A 209 -8.75 14.98 -7.54
C LEU A 209 -8.94 14.76 -6.04
N LEU A 210 -9.20 13.52 -5.65
CA LEU A 210 -9.14 13.06 -4.27
C LEU A 210 -8.00 12.06 -4.11
N VAL A 211 -6.89 12.48 -3.54
CA VAL A 211 -5.68 11.65 -3.41
C VAL A 211 -5.67 10.97 -2.04
N LEU A 212 -5.61 9.63 -2.05
CA LEU A 212 -5.80 8.79 -0.87
C LEU A 212 -4.46 8.19 -0.40
N GLY A 213 -4.01 8.64 0.77
CA GLY A 213 -2.85 8.12 1.48
C GLY A 213 -1.51 8.66 0.98
N ASN A 214 -0.44 8.22 1.67
CA ASN A 214 0.92 8.73 1.46
C ASN A 214 1.47 8.49 0.05
N PHE A 215 1.19 7.32 -0.52
CA PHE A 215 1.84 6.91 -1.76
C PHE A 215 1.40 7.80 -2.94
N GLY A 216 0.09 7.94 -3.14
CA GLY A 216 -0.46 8.78 -4.20
C GLY A 216 -0.07 10.24 -4.02
N SER A 217 -0.09 10.76 -2.78
CA SER A 217 0.27 12.16 -2.51
C SER A 217 1.75 12.44 -2.82
N ARG A 218 2.66 11.52 -2.47
CA ARG A 218 4.09 11.66 -2.80
C ARG A 218 4.38 11.52 -4.29
N MET A 219 3.60 10.71 -4.99
CA MET A 219 3.78 10.49 -6.42
C MET A 219 3.29 11.69 -7.26
N LEU A 220 2.26 12.41 -6.80
CA LEU A 220 1.61 13.48 -7.57
C LEU A 220 1.92 14.90 -7.09
N ILE A 221 2.17 15.10 -5.80
CA ILE A 221 2.22 16.43 -5.19
C ILE A 221 3.63 16.75 -4.70
N ASP A 222 4.13 16.02 -3.71
CA ASP A 222 5.41 16.33 -3.07
C ASP A 222 6.05 15.04 -2.53
N ALA A 223 7.18 14.65 -3.13
CA ALA A 223 7.85 13.39 -2.84
C ALA A 223 8.41 13.29 -1.41
N ASP A 224 8.59 14.42 -0.71
CA ASP A 224 9.23 14.49 0.60
C ASP A 224 8.24 14.64 1.77
N LYS A 225 6.97 14.97 1.47
CA LYS A 225 5.95 15.17 2.49
C LYS A 225 5.11 13.92 2.75
N THR A 226 4.62 13.81 3.98
CA THR A 226 3.66 12.77 4.38
C THR A 226 2.22 13.24 4.16
N VAL A 227 1.28 12.30 4.16
CA VAL A 227 -0.16 12.57 4.17
C VAL A 227 -0.56 13.50 5.30
N PHE A 228 0.09 13.41 6.47
CA PHE A 228 -0.18 14.30 7.60
C PHE A 228 0.20 15.76 7.31
N ASN A 229 1.22 15.99 6.48
CA ASN A 229 1.64 17.33 6.09
C ASN A 229 0.78 17.92 4.97
N LEU A 230 0.20 17.07 4.11
CA LEU A 230 -0.51 17.49 2.90
C LEU A 230 -2.04 17.52 3.06
N ARG A 231 -2.59 16.75 4.01
CA ARG A 231 -4.04 16.61 4.14
C ARG A 231 -4.74 17.90 4.58
N GLY A 232 -6.00 18.03 4.21
CA GLY A 232 -6.85 19.16 4.61
C GLY A 232 -6.54 20.46 3.87
N GLU A 233 -5.73 20.39 2.82
CA GLU A 233 -5.38 21.50 1.95
C GLU A 233 -5.52 21.07 0.49
N TRP A 234 -5.88 22.03 -0.37
CA TRP A 234 -5.94 21.83 -1.82
C TRP A 234 -4.56 22.10 -2.42
N HIS A 235 -4.11 21.20 -3.29
CA HIS A 235 -2.82 21.27 -3.96
C HIS A 235 -3.01 21.23 -5.48
N PRO A 236 -2.31 22.07 -6.24
CA PRO A 236 -2.31 21.95 -7.69
C PRO A 236 -1.48 20.73 -8.12
N VAL A 237 -2.07 19.86 -8.94
CA VAL A 237 -1.37 18.78 -9.63
C VAL A 237 -1.22 19.19 -11.09
N ASN A 238 0.01 19.45 -11.52
CA ASN A 238 0.32 19.86 -12.88
C ASN A 238 0.30 18.63 -13.82
N VAL A 239 -0.56 18.70 -14.84
CA VAL A 239 -0.78 17.65 -15.83
C VAL A 239 -0.79 18.29 -17.20
N ASP A 240 0.19 17.91 -18.03
CA ASP A 240 0.46 18.54 -19.33
C ASP A 240 0.48 20.08 -19.24
N SER A 241 -0.51 20.75 -19.83
CA SER A 241 -0.61 22.22 -19.88
C SER A 241 -1.59 22.84 -18.88
N HIS A 242 -2.19 22.05 -17.97
CA HIS A 242 -3.12 22.56 -16.97
C HIS A 242 -2.82 22.01 -15.57
N ALA A 243 -3.40 22.65 -14.54
CA ALA A 243 -3.36 22.17 -13.18
C ALA A 243 -4.76 21.68 -12.77
N VAL A 244 -4.82 20.54 -12.09
CA VAL A 244 -6.04 20.05 -11.45
C VAL A 244 -5.88 20.17 -9.94
N GLU A 245 -6.89 20.71 -9.29
CA GLU A 245 -6.91 20.84 -7.83
C GLU A 245 -7.14 19.47 -7.18
N ALA A 246 -6.23 19.10 -6.28
CA ALA A 246 -6.24 17.85 -5.55
C ALA A 246 -6.38 18.08 -4.05
N LEU A 247 -7.32 17.38 -3.41
CA LEU A 247 -7.37 17.28 -1.96
C LEU A 247 -6.72 15.96 -1.52
N VAL A 248 -5.81 16.05 -0.55
CA VAL A 248 -5.18 14.88 0.07
C VAL A 248 -5.94 14.47 1.33
N THR A 249 -6.18 13.16 1.49
CA THR A 249 -6.66 12.58 2.76
C THR A 249 -6.08 11.18 2.98
N PHE A 250 -6.42 10.52 4.07
CA PHE A 250 -5.96 9.17 4.40
C PHE A 250 -6.58 8.12 3.47
N SER A 251 -5.82 7.06 3.19
CA SER A 251 -6.37 5.92 2.46
C SER A 251 -7.32 5.09 3.33
N PRO A 252 -8.35 4.45 2.76
CA PRO A 252 -9.21 3.54 3.51
C PRO A 252 -8.42 2.41 4.20
N THR A 253 -7.37 1.89 3.57
CA THR A 253 -6.46 0.89 4.15
C THR A 253 -5.77 1.42 5.41
N GLU A 254 -5.20 2.63 5.37
CA GLU A 254 -4.61 3.29 6.55
C GLU A 254 -5.66 3.52 7.66
N LEU A 255 -6.89 3.90 7.31
CA LEU A 255 -7.97 4.14 8.28
C LEU A 255 -8.51 2.86 8.94
N LEU A 256 -8.40 1.72 8.27
CA LEU A 256 -8.69 0.41 8.87
C LEU A 256 -7.62 0.02 9.89
N ALA A 257 -6.34 0.26 9.57
CA ALA A 257 -5.21 -0.02 10.45
C ALA A 257 -5.09 0.97 11.63
N ALA A 258 -5.41 2.25 11.40
CA ALA A 258 -5.33 3.33 12.38
C ALA A 258 -6.65 4.12 12.48
N PRO A 259 -7.67 3.58 13.18
CA PRO A 259 -8.99 4.19 13.27
C PRO A 259 -9.03 5.60 13.88
N ALA A 260 -8.01 5.98 14.67
CA ALA A 260 -7.88 7.33 15.21
C ALA A 260 -7.83 8.43 14.12
N ASN A 261 -7.37 8.08 12.92
CA ASN A 261 -7.29 9.01 11.79
C ASN A 261 -8.62 9.23 11.07
N LYS A 262 -9.71 8.55 11.47
CA LYS A 262 -11.04 8.73 10.83
C LYS A 262 -11.63 10.12 11.07
N LYS A 263 -11.43 10.69 12.26
CA LYS A 263 -11.90 12.06 12.56
C LYS A 263 -11.24 13.10 11.64
N PRO A 264 -9.91 13.14 11.49
CA PRO A 264 -9.30 14.05 10.54
C PRO A 264 -9.70 13.72 9.09
N ALA A 265 -9.76 12.44 8.67
CA ALA A 265 -10.24 12.10 7.32
C ALA A 265 -11.64 12.66 7.02
N TRP A 266 -12.55 12.59 8.00
CA TRP A 266 -13.89 13.15 7.90
C TRP A 266 -13.88 14.66 7.66
N HIS A 267 -13.03 15.42 8.36
CA HIS A 267 -12.88 16.86 8.10
C HIS A 267 -12.37 17.15 6.68
N ASP A 268 -11.45 16.34 6.16
CA ASP A 268 -10.98 16.50 4.78
C ASP A 268 -12.12 16.27 3.79
N LEU A 269 -12.94 15.24 3.98
CA LEU A 269 -14.09 14.96 3.12
C LEU A 269 -15.12 16.09 3.16
N LEU A 270 -15.37 16.71 4.32
CA LEU A 270 -16.22 17.89 4.43
C LEU A 270 -15.65 19.08 3.64
N LEU A 271 -14.33 19.30 3.72
CA LEU A 271 -13.65 20.32 2.91
C LEU A 271 -13.78 19.99 1.42
N PHE A 272 -13.60 18.72 1.03
CA PHE A 272 -13.81 18.26 -0.34
C PHE A 272 -15.23 18.61 -0.82
N ARG A 273 -16.25 18.23 -0.04
CA ARG A 273 -17.66 18.48 -0.36
C ARG A 273 -17.97 19.95 -0.52
N SER A 274 -17.39 20.81 0.33
CA SER A 274 -17.62 22.26 0.28
C SER A 274 -17.20 22.90 -1.05
N ARG A 275 -16.30 22.26 -1.81
CA ARG A 275 -15.83 22.71 -3.14
C ARG A 275 -16.74 22.26 -4.28
N LEU A 276 -17.51 21.19 -4.09
CA LEU A 276 -18.32 20.57 -5.15
C LEU A 276 -19.64 21.31 -5.46
N GLY A 277 -20.07 22.22 -4.57
CA GLY A 277 -21.40 22.85 -4.60
C GLY A 277 -22.32 22.26 -3.55
#